data_AF-A0A852RER2-F1
#
_entry.id   AF-A0A852RER2-F1
#
_cell.length_a   1.000
_cell.length_b   1.000
_cell.length_c   1.000
_cell.angle_alpha   90.00
_cell.angle_beta   90.00
_cell.angle_gamma   90.00
#
_symmetry.space_group_name_H-M   'P 1'
#
loop_
_entity.id
_entity.type
_entity.pdbx_description
1 polymer ?
#
loop_
_entity_poly.entity_id
_entity_poly.type
_entity_poly.pdbx_seq_one_letter_code
_entity_poly.pdbx_strand_id
1 'polypeptide(L)'
;MSLEGDGFVQTVLHDGEISDMEYQEAMTRVETCYASHNASVTYDAYGFETVESLDGTGDPLEIMGACAESDGGIVMLYDQIRRNPDNRSEEELLTACLVRSGVVDKGFTVDDFLEVMDSSASTPWEADDERVTLCNKDPLGLVSGQ
;
A
#
# COMPACT_ATOMS: atom_id res chain seq x y z
N MET A 1 -0.69 -18.71 19.00
CA MET A 1 -1.37 -17.64 19.74
C MET A 1 -2.19 -16.92 18.68
N SER A 2 -3.50 -17.15 18.65
CA SER A 2 -4.36 -16.61 17.60
C SER A 2 -4.51 -15.10 17.80
N LEU A 3 -4.17 -14.31 16.79
CA LEU A 3 -4.34 -12.85 16.76
C LEU A 3 -5.79 -12.44 16.42
N GLU A 4 -6.70 -13.40 16.26
CA GLU A 4 -8.12 -13.13 16.06
C GLU A 4 -8.82 -12.88 17.40
N GLY A 5 -9.05 -11.61 17.74
CA GLY A 5 -10.02 -11.20 18.76
C GLY A 5 -9.48 -10.49 20.01
N ASP A 6 -8.27 -9.93 19.99
CA ASP A 6 -7.71 -9.20 21.14
C ASP A 6 -8.19 -7.74 21.27
N GLY A 7 -8.97 -7.25 20.31
CA GLY A 7 -9.51 -5.89 20.31
C GLY A 7 -8.55 -4.81 19.82
N PHE A 8 -7.39 -5.19 19.27
CA PHE A 8 -6.34 -4.26 18.85
C PHE A 8 -6.86 -3.16 17.91
N VAL A 9 -7.53 -3.54 16.83
CA VAL A 9 -8.10 -2.60 15.84
C VAL A 9 -9.06 -1.60 16.51
N GLN A 10 -9.91 -2.06 17.43
CA GLN A 10 -10.86 -1.20 18.12
C GLN A 10 -10.17 -0.21 19.04
N THR A 11 -9.04 -0.59 19.64
CA THR A 11 -8.21 0.31 20.46
C THR A 11 -7.53 1.36 19.60
N VAL A 12 -6.85 0.93 18.53
CA VAL A 12 -6.12 1.85 17.64
C VAL A 12 -7.03 2.86 16.95
N LEU A 13 -8.24 2.44 16.54
CA LEU A 13 -9.17 3.33 15.85
C LEU A 13 -10.07 4.15 16.80
N HIS A 14 -9.85 4.05 18.12
CA HIS A 14 -10.78 4.60 19.10
C HIS A 14 -10.88 6.13 19.08
N ASP A 15 -9.74 6.81 18.97
CA ASP A 15 -9.62 8.27 18.99
C ASP A 15 -9.57 8.88 17.58
N GLY A 16 -9.54 8.04 16.54
CA GLY A 16 -9.54 8.45 15.15
C GLY A 16 -8.16 8.87 14.62
N GLU A 17 -7.10 8.64 15.38
CA GLU A 17 -5.72 8.93 14.97
C GLU A 17 -4.86 7.68 15.21
N ILE A 18 -4.14 7.21 14.19
CA ILE A 18 -3.18 6.13 14.36
C ILE A 18 -1.84 6.75 14.74
N SER A 19 -1.43 6.59 15.99
CA SER A 19 -0.13 7.09 16.46
C SER A 19 1.03 6.25 15.92
N ASP A 20 2.24 6.82 15.92
CA ASP A 20 3.45 6.08 15.53
C ASP A 20 3.66 4.82 16.38
N MET A 21 3.30 4.86 17.66
CA MET A 21 3.43 3.71 18.55
C MET A 21 2.45 2.58 18.19
N GLU A 22 1.21 2.91 17.83
CA GLU A 22 0.22 1.94 17.37
C GLU A 22 0.60 1.36 16.01
N TYR A 23 1.13 2.20 15.11
CA TYR A 23 1.70 1.74 13.85
C TYR A 23 2.87 0.78 14.08
N GLN A 24 3.80 1.07 14.99
CA GLN A 24 4.90 0.15 15.31
C GLN A 24 4.42 -1.16 15.94
N GLU A 25 3.36 -1.13 16.75
CA GLU A 25 2.73 -2.37 17.25
C GLU A 25 2.10 -3.18 16.11
N ALA A 26 1.39 -2.53 15.19
CA ALA A 26 0.83 -3.16 14.01
C ALA A 26 1.91 -3.82 13.14
N MET A 27 3.01 -3.11 12.87
CA MET A 27 4.18 -3.65 12.16
C MET A 27 4.76 -4.87 12.86
N THR A 28 4.90 -4.82 14.19
CA THR A 28 5.41 -5.96 14.98
C THR A 28 4.52 -7.20 14.83
N ARG A 29 3.19 -7.03 14.71
CA ARG A 29 2.24 -8.14 14.48
C ARG A 29 2.46 -8.77 13.11
N VAL A 30 2.63 -7.94 12.08
CA VAL A 30 2.93 -8.40 10.71
C VAL A 30 4.26 -9.15 10.65
N GLU A 31 5.32 -8.57 11.22
CA GLU A 31 6.64 -9.21 11.30
C GLU A 31 6.60 -10.54 12.07
N THR A 32 5.81 -10.61 13.15
CA THR A 32 5.61 -11.85 13.91
C THR A 32 4.91 -12.92 13.08
N CYS A 33 3.94 -12.54 12.23
CA CYS A 33 3.32 -13.44 11.28
C CYS A 33 4.36 -13.99 10.30
N TYR A 34 5.11 -13.11 9.62
CA TYR A 34 6.15 -13.54 8.67
C TYR A 34 7.19 -14.47 9.31
N ALA A 35 7.65 -14.15 10.52
CA ALA A 35 8.59 -14.99 11.26
C ALA A 35 8.01 -16.40 11.55
N SER A 36 6.71 -16.51 11.81
CA SER A 36 6.05 -17.81 12.00
C SER A 36 6.00 -18.67 10.74
N HIS A 37 6.10 -18.03 9.57
CA HIS A 37 6.22 -18.66 8.25
C HIS A 37 7.67 -18.84 7.79
N ASN A 38 8.65 -18.62 8.67
CA ASN A 38 10.07 -18.66 8.34
C ASN A 38 10.43 -17.72 7.17
N ALA A 39 9.80 -16.54 7.15
CA ALA A 39 10.02 -15.49 6.17
C ALA A 39 10.51 -14.20 6.85
N SER A 40 11.25 -13.39 6.11
CA SER A 40 11.55 -12.01 6.46
C SER A 40 10.77 -11.06 5.56
N VAL A 41 10.43 -9.89 6.11
CA VAL A 41 9.82 -8.79 5.38
C VAL A 41 10.68 -7.55 5.49
N THR A 42 10.73 -6.78 4.42
CA THR A 42 11.27 -5.41 4.41
C THR A 42 10.26 -4.48 3.78
N TYR A 43 10.28 -3.21 4.16
CA TYR A 43 9.35 -2.21 3.66
C TYR A 43 10.11 -1.09 2.96
N ASP A 44 9.60 -0.62 1.83
CA ASP A 44 10.10 0.59 1.20
C ASP A 44 9.57 1.85 1.91
N ALA A 45 10.01 3.02 1.44
CA ALA A 45 9.60 4.30 2.04
C ALA A 45 8.08 4.57 1.97
N TYR A 46 7.36 3.84 1.13
CA TYR A 46 5.92 3.97 0.88
C TYR A 46 5.10 2.87 1.59
N GLY A 47 5.74 2.04 2.41
CA GLY A 47 5.08 0.94 3.12
C GLY A 47 4.84 -0.31 2.28
N PHE A 48 5.38 -0.40 1.06
CA PHE A 48 5.27 -1.62 0.27
C PHE A 48 6.27 -2.66 0.75
N GLU A 49 5.74 -3.85 1.00
CA GLU A 49 6.51 -4.97 1.52
C GLU A 49 7.25 -5.76 0.42
N THR A 50 8.43 -6.25 0.76
CA THR A 50 9.18 -7.25 0.01
C THR A 50 9.42 -8.43 0.94
N VAL A 51 8.94 -9.60 0.55
CA VAL A 51 8.97 -10.83 1.36
C VAL A 51 9.96 -11.83 0.79
N GLU A 52 10.75 -12.42 1.67
CA GLU A 52 11.72 -13.45 1.34
C GLU A 52 11.53 -14.67 2.23
N SER A 53 11.42 -15.86 1.63
CA SER A 53 11.43 -17.13 2.36
C SER A 53 12.87 -17.46 2.77
N LEU A 54 13.12 -17.66 4.08
CA LEU A 54 14.47 -17.86 4.61
C LEU A 54 15.01 -19.27 4.37
N ASP A 55 14.13 -20.25 4.16
CA ASP A 55 14.50 -21.63 3.78
C ASP A 55 14.30 -21.93 2.29
N GLY A 56 13.76 -20.98 1.53
CA GLY A 56 13.47 -21.10 0.10
C GLY A 56 12.35 -22.09 -0.24
N THR A 57 11.54 -22.49 0.75
CA THR A 57 10.47 -23.49 0.55
C THR A 57 9.07 -22.90 0.50
N GLY A 58 8.89 -21.67 1.01
CA GLY A 58 7.61 -20.98 0.98
C GLY A 58 7.47 -20.06 -0.23
N ASP A 59 6.27 -20.01 -0.82
CA ASP A 59 5.92 -19.02 -1.84
C ASP A 59 5.73 -17.64 -1.16
N PRO A 60 6.55 -16.62 -1.49
CA PRO A 60 6.40 -15.30 -0.90
C PRO A 60 5.01 -14.70 -1.07
N LEU A 61 4.32 -14.94 -2.20
CA LEU A 61 2.98 -14.41 -2.45
C LEU A 61 1.93 -15.07 -1.55
N GLU A 62 2.06 -16.37 -1.30
CA GLU A 62 1.17 -17.08 -0.38
C GLU A 62 1.37 -16.61 1.06
N ILE A 63 2.64 -16.41 1.46
CA ILE A 63 2.98 -15.92 2.79
C ILE A 63 2.49 -14.48 2.99
N MET A 64 2.67 -13.59 2.00
CA MET A 64 2.10 -12.24 2.01
C MET A 64 0.60 -12.30 2.24
N GLY A 65 -0.13 -13.10 1.45
CA GLY A 65 -1.57 -13.24 1.60
C GLY A 65 -2.00 -13.77 2.97
N ALA A 66 -1.22 -14.66 3.58
CA ALA A 66 -1.49 -15.19 4.91
C ALA A 66 -1.25 -14.16 6.03
N CYS A 67 -0.34 -13.20 5.83
CA CYS A 67 0.04 -12.22 6.84
C CYS A 67 -0.55 -10.82 6.63
N ALA A 68 -1.16 -10.54 5.47
CA ALA A 68 -1.64 -9.22 5.07
C ALA A 68 -2.59 -8.53 6.07
N GLU A 69 -3.38 -9.30 6.83
CA GLU A 69 -4.33 -8.78 7.83
C GLU A 69 -3.99 -9.17 9.27
N SER A 70 -2.75 -9.61 9.53
CA SER A 70 -2.34 -10.05 10.88
C SER A 70 -2.35 -8.92 11.93
N ASP A 71 -2.31 -7.67 11.49
CA ASP A 71 -2.48 -6.45 12.29
C ASP A 71 -3.90 -5.87 12.19
N GLY A 72 -4.79 -6.50 11.43
CA GLY A 72 -6.13 -6.00 11.14
C GLY A 72 -6.19 -4.86 10.12
N GLY A 73 -5.13 -4.67 9.32
CA GLY A 73 -5.08 -3.68 8.24
C GLY A 73 -4.71 -2.26 8.68
N ILE A 74 -4.17 -2.11 9.89
CA ILE A 74 -3.74 -0.82 10.46
C ILE A 74 -2.54 -0.24 9.71
N VAL A 75 -1.56 -1.06 9.33
CA VAL A 75 -0.39 -0.65 8.54
C VAL A 75 -0.83 -0.07 7.21
N MET A 76 -1.67 -0.80 6.47
CA MET A 76 -2.22 -0.33 5.18
C MET A 76 -2.99 0.98 5.34
N LEU A 77 -3.83 1.09 6.38
CA LEU A 77 -4.61 2.31 6.64
C LEU A 77 -3.70 3.50 6.97
N TYR A 78 -2.66 3.30 7.80
CA TYR A 78 -1.70 4.34 8.14
C TYR A 78 -0.98 4.87 6.90
N ASP A 79 -0.52 3.99 6.00
CA ASP A 79 0.15 4.39 4.76
C ASP A 79 -0.81 5.09 3.77
N GLN A 80 -2.07 4.67 3.70
CA GLN A 80 -3.11 5.35 2.95
C GLN A 80 -3.34 6.78 3.45
N ILE A 81 -3.41 6.98 4.76
CA ILE A 81 -3.57 8.31 5.38
C ILE A 81 -2.34 9.18 5.05
N ARG A 82 -1.13 8.63 5.08
CA ARG A 82 0.10 9.41 4.78
C ARG A 82 0.18 9.88 3.34
N ARG A 83 -0.22 9.04 2.38
CA ARG A 83 -0.19 9.39 0.94
C ARG A 83 -1.41 10.21 0.49
N ASN A 84 -2.53 10.12 1.21
CA ASN A 84 -3.79 10.80 0.90
C ASN A 84 -4.50 11.29 2.19
N PRO A 85 -3.93 12.28 2.91
CA PRO A 85 -4.45 12.72 4.22
C PRO A 85 -5.81 13.40 4.13
N ASP A 86 -6.15 13.96 2.96
CA ASP A 86 -7.43 14.62 2.71
C ASP A 86 -8.52 13.66 2.21
N ASN A 87 -8.23 12.35 2.09
CA ASN A 87 -9.13 11.32 1.58
C ASN A 87 -9.80 11.72 0.25
N ARG A 88 -8.98 12.21 -0.69
CA ARG A 88 -9.42 12.59 -2.04
C ARG A 88 -9.64 11.34 -2.89
N SER A 89 -10.38 11.46 -4.00
CA SER A 89 -10.53 10.35 -4.95
C SER A 89 -9.16 9.88 -5.43
N GLU A 90 -8.90 8.59 -5.25
CA GLU A 90 -7.67 7.94 -5.68
C GLU A 90 -7.49 8.05 -7.20
N GLU A 91 -8.58 7.89 -7.95
CA GLU A 91 -8.60 7.99 -9.40
C GLU A 91 -8.23 9.41 -9.87
N GLU A 92 -8.76 10.44 -9.21
CA GLU A 92 -8.37 11.84 -9.48
C GLU A 92 -6.90 12.10 -9.16
N LEU A 93 -6.40 11.58 -8.03
CA LEU A 93 -5.02 11.74 -7.61
C LEU A 93 -4.04 11.05 -8.57
N LEU A 94 -4.34 9.80 -8.94
CA LEU A 94 -3.57 9.00 -9.89
C LEU A 94 -3.56 9.67 -11.27
N THR A 95 -4.73 10.02 -11.81
CA THR A 95 -4.85 10.72 -13.10
C THR A 95 -4.03 11.99 -13.11
N ALA A 96 -4.18 12.84 -12.08
CA ALA A 96 -3.43 14.08 -11.98
C ALA A 96 -1.92 13.83 -11.90
N CYS A 97 -1.48 12.76 -11.20
CA CYS A 97 -0.07 12.39 -11.13
C CYS A 97 0.47 11.95 -12.49
N LEU A 98 -0.25 11.07 -13.20
CA LEU A 98 0.15 10.58 -14.52
C LEU A 98 0.30 11.74 -15.52
N VAL A 99 -0.61 12.71 -15.49
CA VAL A 99 -0.55 13.93 -16.31
C VAL A 99 0.66 14.79 -15.92
N ARG A 100 0.87 15.06 -14.62
CA ARG A 100 2.00 15.89 -14.14
C ARG A 100 3.36 15.26 -14.46
N SER A 101 3.46 13.94 -14.38
CA SER A 101 4.68 13.17 -14.64
C SER A 101 4.93 12.91 -16.14
N GLY A 102 4.01 13.37 -17.01
CA GLY A 102 4.12 13.19 -18.46
C GLY A 102 4.07 11.72 -18.89
N VAL A 103 3.37 10.88 -18.13
CA VAL A 103 3.07 9.49 -18.50
C VAL A 103 1.95 9.47 -19.55
N VAL A 104 0.97 10.35 -19.39
CA VAL A 104 -0.14 10.57 -20.32
C VAL A 104 -0.18 12.02 -20.78
N ASP A 105 -0.95 12.27 -21.84
CA ASP A 105 -1.13 13.61 -22.38
C ASP A 105 -1.84 14.56 -21.40
N LYS A 106 -1.58 15.87 -21.53
CA LYS A 106 -2.19 16.92 -20.68
C LYS A 106 -3.71 16.99 -20.75
N GLY A 107 -4.31 16.40 -21.79
CA GLY A 107 -5.76 16.32 -21.96
C GLY A 107 -6.40 15.10 -21.32
N PHE A 108 -5.62 14.16 -20.79
CA PHE A 108 -6.12 12.95 -20.17
C PHE A 108 -6.89 13.28 -18.88
N THR A 109 -8.09 12.71 -18.76
CA THR A 109 -9.06 12.98 -17.70
C THR A 109 -9.29 11.77 -16.81
N VAL A 110 -10.00 11.96 -15.70
CA VAL A 110 -10.37 10.84 -14.81
C VAL A 110 -11.37 9.90 -15.50
N ASP A 111 -12.21 10.41 -16.39
CA ASP A 111 -13.13 9.58 -17.18
C ASP A 111 -12.35 8.69 -18.16
N ASP A 112 -11.30 9.24 -18.79
CA ASP A 112 -10.39 8.45 -19.65
C ASP A 112 -9.65 7.37 -18.83
N PHE A 113 -9.23 7.71 -17.61
CA PHE A 113 -8.62 6.76 -16.68
C PHE A 113 -9.57 5.62 -16.34
N LEU A 114 -10.80 5.94 -15.95
CA LEU A 114 -11.82 4.95 -15.62
C LEU A 114 -12.15 4.07 -16.83
N GLU A 115 -12.27 4.65 -18.03
CA GLU A 115 -12.48 3.87 -19.26
C GLU A 115 -11.32 2.90 -19.52
N VAL A 116 -10.07 3.35 -19.34
CA VAL A 116 -8.89 2.49 -19.47
C VAL A 116 -8.94 1.34 -18.45
N MET A 117 -9.25 1.62 -17.19
CA MET A 117 -9.28 0.63 -16.11
C MET A 117 -10.44 -0.37 -16.24
N ASP A 118 -11.59 0.08 -16.74
CA ASP A 118 -12.76 -0.78 -17.00
C ASP A 118 -12.60 -1.60 -18.28
N SER A 119 -11.74 -1.15 -19.21
CA SER A 119 -11.44 -1.89 -20.42
C SER A 119 -10.49 -3.05 -20.13
N SER A 120 -10.67 -4.18 -20.81
CA SER A 120 -9.63 -5.22 -20.87
C SER A 120 -8.49 -4.84 -21.84
N ALA A 121 -8.38 -3.56 -22.22
CA ALA A 121 -7.37 -3.08 -23.15
C ALA A 121 -6.06 -2.80 -22.42
N SER A 122 -4.98 -2.72 -23.19
CA SER A 122 -3.69 -2.27 -22.67
C SER A 122 -3.77 -0.82 -22.21
N THR A 123 -3.13 -0.51 -21.10
CA THR A 123 -2.94 0.87 -20.63
C THR A 123 -2.15 1.70 -21.64
N PRO A 124 -2.34 3.04 -21.69
CA PRO A 124 -1.56 3.92 -22.56
C PRO A 124 -0.13 4.18 -22.05
N TRP A 125 0.26 3.53 -20.95
CA TRP A 125 1.59 3.56 -20.36
C TRP A 125 2.16 2.14 -20.24
N GLU A 126 3.48 2.05 -20.19
CA GLU A 126 4.20 0.80 -19.97
C GLU A 126 4.06 0.33 -18.51
N ALA A 127 3.99 -0.98 -18.31
CA ALA A 127 3.78 -1.57 -16.99
C ALA A 127 4.97 -1.35 -16.04
N ASP A 128 6.19 -1.18 -16.57
CA ASP A 128 7.44 -0.98 -15.83
C ASP A 128 7.87 0.50 -15.74
N ASP A 129 7.00 1.44 -16.15
CA ASP A 129 7.30 2.87 -16.01
C ASP A 129 7.37 3.27 -14.53
N GLU A 130 8.58 3.63 -14.06
CA GLU A 130 8.82 4.05 -12.68
C GLU A 130 7.93 5.21 -12.24
N ARG A 131 7.50 6.08 -13.18
CA ARG A 131 6.60 7.20 -12.88
C ARG A 131 5.18 6.71 -12.59
N VAL A 132 4.72 5.66 -13.27
CA VAL A 132 3.45 4.99 -12.96
C VAL A 132 3.53 4.37 -11.58
N THR A 133 4.64 3.68 -11.28
CA THR A 133 4.89 3.12 -9.95
C THR A 133 4.84 4.21 -8.88
N LEU A 134 5.55 5.32 -9.07
CA LEU A 134 5.54 6.45 -8.15
C LEU A 134 4.14 7.03 -7.97
N CYS A 135 3.37 7.17 -9.05
CA CYS A 135 1.99 7.67 -8.94
C CYS A 135 1.09 6.73 -8.12
N ASN A 136 1.27 5.41 -8.22
CA ASN A 136 0.53 4.47 -7.38
C ASN A 136 0.91 4.57 -5.90
N LYS A 137 2.21 4.75 -5.61
CA LYS A 137 2.73 4.77 -4.24
C LYS A 137 2.54 6.11 -3.53
N ASP A 138 2.72 7.21 -4.25
CA ASP A 138 2.75 8.57 -3.70
C ASP A 138 2.25 9.60 -4.74
N PRO A 139 0.95 9.58 -5.08
CA PRO A 139 0.39 10.43 -6.14
C PRO A 139 0.46 11.93 -5.82
N LEU A 140 0.70 12.29 -4.56
CA LEU A 140 0.84 13.67 -4.10
C LEU A 140 2.30 14.08 -3.84
N GLY A 141 3.25 13.14 -3.83
CA GLY A 141 4.66 13.42 -3.50
C GLY A 141 4.89 13.73 -2.01
N LEU A 142 4.01 13.29 -1.11
CA LEU A 142 4.05 13.61 0.32
C LEU A 142 4.98 12.70 1.12
N VAL A 143 5.22 11.49 0.61
CA VAL A 143 5.99 10.46 1.30
C VAL A 143 7.47 10.52 0.88
N SER A 144 7.71 10.65 -0.43
CA SER A 144 9.04 10.74 -1.02
C SER A 144 9.76 12.09 -0.78
N GLY A 145 9.02 13.11 -0.34
CA GLY A 145 9.50 14.46 -0.09
C GLY A 145 10.00 14.74 1.34
N GLN A 146 10.08 13.73 2.21
CA GLN A 146 10.55 13.82 3.60
C GLN A 146 11.97 13.27 3.78
#